data_AF-A0A7S3HWE5-F1
#
_entry.id   AF-A0A7S3HWE5-F1
#
_cell.length_a   1.000
_cell.length_b   1.000
_cell.length_c   1.000
_cell.angle_alpha   90.00
_cell.angle_beta   90.00
_cell.angle_gamma   90.00
#
_symmetry.space_group_name_H-M   'P 1'
#
loop_
_entity.id
_entity.type
_entity.pdbx_description
1 polymer ?
#
loop_
_entity_poly.entity_id
_entity_poly.type
_entity_poly.pdbx_seq_one_letter_code
_entity_poly.pdbx_strand_id
1 'polypeptide(L)'
;MVKKLPAFGYNAPANEIDFMWPTQAMFDQMRAEVHLKSMTFKYHNSISSVQCQLSNGSESPLFEKKGGDHDNPCTIEFQKDRIASVAAAEDKDVRYGYVWRLRFLNSEGQDVQVYNPSGSQADCTFIPIADSDQLIGVYGVYRPDNFFFKSFGFLVKTPRR
;
A
#
# COMPACT_ATOMS: atom_id res chain seq x y z
N MET A 1 8.48 1.68 15.90
CA MET A 1 9.13 0.72 14.97
C MET A 1 8.31 0.66 13.71
N VAL A 2 8.93 0.47 12.54
CA VAL A 2 8.21 0.14 11.31
C VAL A 2 7.93 -1.35 11.29
N LYS A 3 6.67 -1.72 11.08
CA LYS A 3 6.22 -3.11 10.96
C LYS A 3 5.56 -3.31 9.60
N LYS A 4 5.88 -4.42 8.95
CA LYS A 4 5.18 -4.90 7.76
C LYS A 4 3.88 -5.59 8.19
N LEU A 5 2.75 -5.15 7.65
CA LEU A 5 1.54 -5.97 7.63
C LEU A 5 1.72 -7.10 6.60
N PRO A 6 0.96 -8.20 6.65
CA PRO A 6 0.93 -9.16 5.55
C PRO A 6 0.69 -8.46 4.20
N ALA A 7 1.32 -8.95 3.14
CA ALA A 7 1.10 -8.43 1.79
C ALA A 7 -0.14 -9.09 1.17
N PHE A 8 -0.81 -8.36 0.29
CA PHE A 8 -1.75 -8.91 -0.68
C PHE A 8 -0.98 -9.48 -1.88
N GLY A 9 -1.54 -10.51 -2.52
CA GLY A 9 -0.93 -11.28 -3.58
C GLY A 9 0.09 -12.28 -3.05
N TYR A 10 1.29 -12.25 -3.62
CA TYR A 10 2.36 -13.17 -3.25
C TYR A 10 3.00 -12.80 -1.89
N ASN A 11 2.99 -13.72 -0.93
CA ASN A 11 3.65 -13.51 0.35
C ASN A 11 5.18 -13.68 0.22
N ALA A 12 5.86 -12.60 -0.19
CA ALA A 12 7.28 -12.62 -0.50
C ALA A 12 8.17 -12.67 0.76
N PRO A 13 9.23 -13.50 0.77
CA PRO A 13 10.24 -13.46 1.81
C PRO A 13 11.01 -12.13 1.76
N ALA A 14 11.65 -11.76 2.88
CA ALA A 14 12.26 -10.44 3.05
C ALA A 14 13.36 -10.10 2.03
N ASN A 15 14.05 -11.12 1.51
CA ASN A 15 15.11 -11.00 0.50
C ASN A 15 14.58 -10.83 -0.93
N GLU A 16 13.28 -10.97 -1.16
CA GLU A 16 12.63 -10.77 -2.47
C GLU A 16 11.92 -9.41 -2.59
N ILE A 17 11.98 -8.57 -1.55
CA ILE A 17 11.29 -7.28 -1.52
C ILE A 17 12.02 -6.27 -2.39
N ASP A 18 11.41 -5.92 -3.53
CA ASP A 18 11.98 -4.97 -4.49
C ASP A 18 11.85 -3.51 -4.06
N PHE A 19 10.76 -3.19 -3.36
CA PHE A 19 10.53 -1.82 -2.87
C PHE A 19 9.95 -1.82 -1.47
N MET A 20 10.35 -0.80 -0.69
CA MET A 20 9.86 -0.56 0.66
C MET A 20 10.11 0.91 1.01
N TRP A 21 9.07 1.61 1.45
CA TRP A 21 9.20 2.99 1.90
C TRP A 21 8.11 3.39 2.89
N PRO A 22 8.45 4.08 3.99
CA PRO A 22 9.80 4.48 4.39
C PRO A 22 10.64 3.31 4.93
N THR A 23 11.97 3.46 4.91
CA THR A 23 12.87 2.50 5.59
C THR A 23 12.86 2.72 7.11
N GLN A 24 13.34 1.74 7.88
CA GLN A 24 13.45 1.89 9.34
C GLN A 24 14.33 3.08 9.74
N ALA A 25 15.45 3.30 9.04
CA ALA A 25 16.33 4.44 9.30
C ALA A 25 15.66 5.79 8.99
N MET A 26 14.87 5.88 7.91
CA MET A 26 14.09 7.09 7.62
C MET A 26 13.04 7.32 8.70
N PHE A 27 12.35 6.26 9.11
CA PHE A 27 11.36 6.32 10.17
C PHE A 27 11.94 6.77 11.51
N ASP A 28 13.14 6.32 11.87
CA ASP A 28 13.78 6.70 13.14
C ASP A 28 14.09 8.21 13.23
N GLN A 29 14.07 8.91 12.10
CA GLN A 29 14.22 10.37 12.01
C GLN A 29 12.86 11.10 11.92
N MET A 30 11.74 10.39 11.77
CA MET A 30 10.41 10.99 11.63
C MET A 30 9.80 11.36 13.00
N ARG A 31 9.12 12.51 13.04
CA ARG A 31 8.33 12.94 14.21
C ARG A 31 7.17 11.97 14.48
N ALA A 32 6.64 12.00 15.71
CA ALA A 32 5.54 11.13 16.13
C ALA A 32 4.27 11.30 15.27
N GLU A 33 4.02 12.50 14.77
CA GLU A 33 2.78 12.90 14.08
C GLU A 33 2.76 12.60 12.57
N VAL A 34 3.88 12.13 12.02
CA VAL A 34 3.99 11.83 10.59
C VAL A 34 3.08 10.65 10.24
N HIS A 35 2.27 10.83 9.21
CA HIS A 35 1.29 9.86 8.72
C HIS A 35 1.21 9.90 7.19
N LEU A 36 0.66 8.86 6.60
CA LEU A 36 0.40 8.83 5.17
C LEU A 36 -0.65 9.88 4.82
N LYS A 37 -0.29 10.81 3.94
CA LYS A 37 -1.15 11.92 3.49
C LYS A 37 -1.86 11.56 2.19
N SER A 38 -1.14 10.99 1.23
CA SER A 38 -1.74 10.58 -0.03
C SER A 38 -0.95 9.44 -0.67
N MET A 39 -1.62 8.75 -1.58
CA MET A 39 -1.03 7.75 -2.45
C MET A 39 -1.47 7.99 -3.87
N THR A 40 -0.51 8.12 -4.77
CA THR A 40 -0.74 8.20 -6.21
C THR A 40 -0.46 6.85 -6.83
N PHE A 41 -1.47 6.28 -7.46
CA PHE A 41 -1.39 5.01 -8.16
C PHE A 41 -1.48 5.22 -9.67
N LYS A 42 -0.95 4.27 -10.43
CA LYS A 42 -1.27 4.09 -11.85
C LYS A 42 -1.85 2.69 -12.05
N TYR A 43 -2.72 2.57 -13.03
CA TYR A 43 -3.49 1.36 -13.28
C TYR A 43 -3.68 1.10 -14.77
N HIS A 44 -3.54 -0.17 -15.13
CA HIS A 44 -3.89 -0.68 -16.46
C HIS A 44 -4.92 -1.82 -16.34
N ASN A 45 -4.50 -2.99 -15.84
CA ASN A 45 -5.38 -4.10 -15.45
C ASN A 45 -5.28 -4.42 -13.95
N SER A 46 -4.23 -3.92 -13.32
CA SER A 46 -3.91 -4.09 -11.91
C SER A 46 -3.07 -2.89 -11.48
N ILE A 47 -2.89 -2.71 -10.18
CA ILE A 47 -2.02 -1.67 -9.66
C ILE A 47 -0.60 -1.93 -10.15
N SER A 48 -0.06 -0.97 -10.88
CA SER A 48 1.24 -1.09 -11.55
C SER A 48 2.28 -0.08 -11.05
N SER A 49 1.82 0.93 -10.32
CA SER A 49 2.68 1.95 -9.75
C SER A 49 2.11 2.46 -8.43
N VAL A 50 2.99 2.88 -7.53
CA VAL A 50 2.62 3.65 -6.35
C VAL A 50 3.69 4.72 -6.02
N GLN A 51 3.22 5.88 -5.60
CA GLN A 51 4.02 6.88 -4.90
C GLN A 51 3.27 7.31 -3.65
N CYS A 52 3.98 7.42 -2.53
CA CYS A 52 3.43 7.85 -1.25
C CYS A 52 3.90 9.26 -0.91
N GLN A 53 3.00 10.08 -0.35
CA GLN A 53 3.34 11.35 0.29
C GLN A 53 2.98 11.28 1.77
N LEU A 54 3.90 11.73 2.63
CA LEU A 54 3.69 11.85 4.06
C LEU A 54 3.24 13.27 4.45
N SER A 55 2.62 13.40 5.61
CA SER A 55 2.11 14.67 6.13
C SER A 55 3.20 15.71 6.43
N ASN A 56 4.46 15.30 6.54
CA ASN A 56 5.61 16.21 6.67
C ASN A 56 6.18 16.68 5.32
N GLY A 57 5.51 16.37 4.20
CA GLY A 57 5.95 16.72 2.85
C GLY A 57 7.02 15.80 2.26
N SER A 58 7.44 14.75 2.96
CA SER A 58 8.33 13.73 2.39
C SER A 58 7.58 12.86 1.38
N GLU A 59 8.25 12.55 0.27
CA GLU A 59 7.70 11.72 -0.81
C GLU A 59 8.57 10.50 -1.04
N SER A 60 7.92 9.38 -1.37
CA SER A 60 8.63 8.20 -1.84
C SER A 60 9.11 8.40 -3.28
N PRO A 61 10.11 7.62 -3.71
CA PRO A 61 10.28 7.35 -5.14
C PRO A 61 8.98 6.84 -5.75
N LEU A 62 8.82 7.03 -7.06
CA LEU A 62 7.79 6.34 -7.84
C LEU A 62 8.21 4.87 -7.98
N PHE A 63 7.43 3.97 -7.41
CA PHE A 63 7.67 2.53 -7.54
C PHE A 63 6.86 1.99 -8.70
N GLU A 64 7.53 1.78 -9.83
CA GLU A 64 6.95 1.19 -11.05
C GLU A 64 8.04 0.43 -11.82
N LYS A 65 7.64 -0.57 -12.61
CA LYS A 65 8.60 -1.35 -13.39
C LYS A 65 8.86 -0.69 -14.73
N LYS A 66 10.12 -0.37 -15.03
CA LYS A 66 10.49 0.27 -16.31
C LYS A 66 9.98 -0.52 -17.52
N GLY A 67 9.57 0.22 -18.55
CA GLY A 67 9.17 -0.33 -19.85
C GLY A 67 7.74 -0.87 -19.91
N GLY A 68 6.93 -0.61 -18.87
CA GLY A 68 5.52 -0.96 -18.84
C GLY A 68 4.58 0.20 -19.10
N ASP A 69 3.37 -0.12 -19.56
CA ASP A 69 2.28 0.85 -19.64
C ASP A 69 1.69 1.08 -18.25
N HIS A 70 1.90 2.30 -17.75
CA HIS A 70 1.45 2.75 -16.44
C HIS A 70 0.57 3.99 -16.62
N ASP A 71 -0.67 3.76 -17.05
CA ASP A 71 -1.60 4.83 -17.36
C ASP A 71 -2.52 5.17 -16.18
N ASN A 72 -3.38 6.17 -16.38
CA ASN A 72 -4.47 6.53 -15.47
C ASN A 72 -4.00 6.86 -14.05
N PRO A 73 -3.14 7.88 -13.88
CA PRO A 73 -2.73 8.31 -12.55
C PRO A 73 -3.95 8.76 -11.76
N CYS A 74 -4.08 8.25 -10.54
CA CYS A 74 -5.13 8.63 -9.63
C CYS A 74 -4.58 8.66 -8.20
N THR A 75 -4.83 9.77 -7.53
CA THR A 75 -4.39 10.03 -6.16
C THR A 75 -5.57 9.88 -5.22
N ILE A 76 -5.37 9.10 -4.16
CA ILE A 76 -6.25 9.09 -2.99
C ILE A 76 -5.60 9.91 -1.88
N GLU A 77 -6.39 10.70 -1.18
CA GLU A 77 -5.93 11.53 -0.07
C GLU A 77 -6.53 11.05 1.24
N PHE A 78 -5.68 10.86 2.23
CA PHE A 78 -6.10 10.49 3.57
C PHE A 78 -6.34 11.74 4.38
N GLN A 79 -7.53 11.80 4.98
CA GLN A 79 -7.77 12.74 6.08
C GLN A 79 -7.00 12.27 7.31
N LYS A 80 -7.01 13.07 8.38
CA LYS A 80 -6.42 12.68 9.67
C LYS A 80 -7.15 11.52 10.37
N ASP A 81 -8.14 10.93 9.72
CA ASP A 81 -8.90 9.81 10.22
C ASP A 81 -8.01 8.59 10.39
N ARG A 82 -8.28 7.84 11.46
CA ARG A 82 -7.57 6.60 11.72
C ARG A 82 -8.01 5.52 10.72
N ILE A 83 -7.04 4.93 10.03
CA ILE A 83 -7.23 3.68 9.29
C ILE A 83 -7.09 2.51 10.25
N ALA A 84 -8.16 1.75 10.46
CA ALA A 84 -8.20 0.57 11.32
C ALA A 84 -7.99 -0.73 10.55
N SER A 85 -8.21 -0.75 9.23
CA SER A 85 -7.87 -1.88 8.39
C SER A 85 -7.61 -1.46 6.95
N VAL A 86 -6.82 -2.29 6.26
CA VAL A 86 -6.64 -2.22 4.81
C VAL A 86 -7.23 -3.48 4.20
N ALA A 87 -7.84 -3.35 3.03
CA ALA A 87 -8.39 -4.48 2.32
C ALA A 87 -8.06 -4.38 0.83
N ALA A 88 -7.94 -5.54 0.17
CA ALA A 88 -7.67 -5.60 -1.25
C ALA A 88 -8.47 -6.68 -1.94
N ALA A 89 -8.91 -6.41 -3.17
CA ALA A 89 -9.32 -7.47 -4.08
C ALA A 89 -8.09 -7.94 -4.83
N GLU A 90 -7.82 -9.24 -4.73
CA GLU A 90 -6.62 -9.89 -5.24
C GLU A 90 -6.93 -11.15 -6.03
N ASP A 91 -6.03 -11.54 -6.92
CA ASP A 91 -6.16 -12.80 -7.66
C ASP A 91 -6.06 -13.96 -6.69
N LYS A 92 -7.05 -14.86 -6.71
CA LYS A 92 -7.08 -16.05 -5.84
C LYS A 92 -5.98 -17.04 -6.21
N ASP A 93 -5.51 -17.01 -7.45
CA ASP A 93 -4.35 -17.76 -7.86
C ASP A 93 -3.09 -16.96 -7.53
N VAL A 94 -2.39 -17.43 -6.50
CA VAL A 94 -1.13 -16.84 -6.02
C VAL A 94 -0.04 -16.80 -7.08
N ARG A 95 -0.16 -17.60 -8.16
CA ARG A 95 0.75 -17.51 -9.32
C ARG A 95 0.59 -16.20 -10.06
N TYR A 96 -0.58 -15.56 -9.98
CA TYR A 96 -0.91 -14.29 -10.60
C TYR A 96 -0.74 -13.12 -9.62
N GLY A 97 -1.30 -13.24 -8.41
CA GLY A 97 -1.01 -12.34 -7.28
C GLY A 97 -1.33 -10.87 -7.51
N TYR A 98 -2.25 -10.57 -8.44
CA TYR A 98 -2.57 -9.20 -8.79
C TYR A 98 -3.43 -8.53 -7.75
N VAL A 99 -3.18 -7.26 -7.48
CA VAL A 99 -4.06 -6.39 -6.70
C VAL A 99 -4.65 -5.35 -7.64
N TRP A 100 -5.97 -5.24 -7.69
CA TRP A 100 -6.66 -4.29 -8.59
C TRP A 100 -7.61 -3.33 -7.85
N ARG A 101 -7.87 -3.56 -6.57
CA ARG A 101 -8.69 -2.69 -5.73
C ARG A 101 -8.11 -2.63 -4.33
N LEU A 102 -8.11 -1.43 -3.74
CA LEU A 102 -7.75 -1.20 -2.35
C LEU A 102 -8.87 -0.46 -1.62
N ARG A 103 -9.08 -0.82 -0.36
CA ARG A 103 -10.00 -0.14 0.56
C ARG A 103 -9.26 0.13 1.86
N PHE A 104 -9.53 1.28 2.44
CA PHE A 104 -8.98 1.74 3.72
C PHE A 104 -10.15 2.06 4.61
N LEU A 105 -10.27 1.36 5.75
CA LEU A 105 -11.48 1.41 6.56
C LEU A 105 -11.21 1.97 7.95
N ASN A 106 -12.18 2.67 8.52
CA ASN A 106 -12.17 3.13 9.90
C ASN A 106 -12.53 1.99 10.87
N SER A 107 -12.57 2.28 12.17
CA SER A 107 -12.92 1.30 13.22
C SER A 107 -14.35 0.79 13.16
N GLU A 108 -15.25 1.49 12.46
CA GLU A 108 -16.63 1.08 12.23
C GLU A 108 -16.78 0.18 11.00
N GLY A 109 -15.69 -0.08 10.28
CA GLY A 109 -15.71 -0.85 9.03
C GLY A 109 -16.26 -0.06 7.83
N GLN A 110 -16.32 1.27 7.93
CA GLN A 110 -16.70 2.15 6.82
C GLN A 110 -15.46 2.52 6.01
N ASP A 111 -15.63 2.68 4.70
CA ASP A 111 -14.56 3.13 3.83
C ASP A 111 -14.19 4.59 4.13
N VAL A 112 -12.95 4.82 4.52
CA VAL A 112 -12.32 6.15 4.58
C VAL A 112 -11.81 6.54 3.20
N GLN A 113 -11.19 5.59 2.49
CA GLN A 113 -10.75 5.76 1.12
C GLN A 113 -10.86 4.47 0.33
N VAL A 114 -11.10 4.61 -0.98
CA VAL A 114 -11.18 3.49 -1.92
C VAL A 114 -10.41 3.84 -3.18
N TYR A 115 -9.53 2.93 -3.58
CA TYR A 115 -8.94 2.93 -4.91
C TYR A 115 -9.56 1.79 -5.73
N ASN A 116 -10.42 2.12 -6.70
CA ASN A 116 -11.14 1.16 -7.52
C ASN A 116 -11.23 1.61 -8.99
N PRO A 117 -10.10 1.60 -9.72
CA PRO A 117 -10.03 2.13 -11.08
C PRO A 117 -10.86 1.32 -12.10
N SER A 118 -11.16 0.05 -11.82
CA SER A 118 -11.98 -0.81 -12.69
C SER A 118 -13.48 -0.76 -12.39
N GLY A 119 -13.90 -0.08 -11.31
CA GLY A 119 -15.28 -0.13 -10.84
C GLY A 119 -15.73 -1.51 -10.32
N SER A 120 -14.79 -2.43 -10.09
CA SER A 120 -15.06 -3.80 -9.67
C SER A 120 -15.75 -3.85 -8.30
N GLN A 121 -16.69 -4.78 -8.15
CA GLN A 121 -17.37 -5.09 -6.89
C GLN A 121 -16.84 -6.36 -6.22
N ALA A 122 -15.67 -6.85 -6.65
CA ALA A 122 -15.06 -8.04 -6.08
C ALA A 122 -14.86 -7.91 -4.56
N ASP A 123 -15.05 -9.04 -3.86
CA ASP A 123 -14.76 -9.17 -2.44
C ASP A 123 -13.30 -8.86 -2.14
N CYS A 124 -13.05 -8.32 -0.95
CA CYS A 124 -11.69 -7.98 -0.50
C CYS A 124 -11.26 -8.86 0.67
N THR A 125 -9.99 -9.24 0.69
CA THR A 125 -9.31 -9.77 1.87
C THR A 125 -8.98 -8.60 2.80
N PHE A 126 -9.23 -8.75 4.10
CA PHE A 126 -9.00 -7.69 5.10
C PHE A 126 -7.79 -7.99 5.96
N ILE A 127 -7.02 -6.94 6.26
CA ILE A 127 -5.89 -6.99 7.20
C ILE A 127 -6.13 -5.92 8.28
N PRO A 128 -6.32 -6.32 9.55
CA PRO A 128 -6.52 -5.38 10.64
C PRO A 128 -5.22 -4.65 11.01
N ILE A 129 -5.35 -3.39 11.43
CA ILE A 129 -4.29 -2.56 11.99
C ILE A 129 -4.58 -2.35 13.47
N ALA A 130 -3.59 -2.61 14.32
CA ALA A 130 -3.75 -2.43 15.76
C ALA A 130 -4.11 -0.98 16.12
N ASP A 131 -4.81 -0.76 17.24
CA ASP A 131 -5.22 0.59 17.66
C ASP A 131 -4.06 1.54 17.92
N SER A 132 -2.90 0.99 18.32
CA SER A 132 -1.68 1.76 18.49
C SER A 132 -0.97 2.07 17.17
N ASP A 133 -1.26 1.33 16.10
CA ASP A 133 -0.50 1.36 14.87
C ASP A 133 -1.06 2.38 13.86
N GLN A 134 -0.16 3.05 13.14
CA GLN A 134 -0.53 4.05 12.14
C GLN A 134 0.05 3.70 10.77
N LEU A 135 -0.78 3.75 9.72
CA LEU A 135 -0.34 3.53 8.34
C LEU A 135 0.68 4.60 7.91
N ILE A 136 1.83 4.17 7.41
CA ILE A 136 2.96 5.07 7.12
C ILE A 136 3.62 4.82 5.75
N GLY A 137 3.27 3.75 5.05
CA GLY A 137 3.88 3.49 3.75
C GLY A 137 3.57 2.13 3.18
N VAL A 138 4.41 1.70 2.25
CA VAL A 138 4.18 0.52 1.40
C VAL A 138 5.45 -0.28 1.20
N TYR A 139 5.26 -1.53 0.79
CA TYR A 139 6.32 -2.39 0.31
C TYR A 139 5.77 -3.42 -0.67
N GLY A 140 6.62 -4.07 -1.45
CA GLY A 140 6.15 -5.09 -2.38
C GLY A 140 7.23 -5.63 -3.29
N VAL A 141 6.77 -6.44 -4.25
CA VAL A 141 7.59 -7.17 -5.22
C VAL A 141 7.01 -6.93 -6.61
N TYR A 142 7.88 -6.64 -7.57
CA TYR A 142 7.51 -6.58 -8.98
C TYR A 142 7.40 -8.01 -9.53
N ARG A 143 6.49 -8.21 -10.48
CA ARG A 143 6.53 -9.44 -11.25
C ARG A 143 7.74 -9.47 -12.18
N PRO A 144 8.43 -10.62 -12.33
CA PRO A 144 9.52 -10.75 -13.29
C PRO A 144 9.06 -10.61 -14.74
N ASP A 145 7.86 -11.09 -15.04
CA ASP A 145 7.31 -11.32 -16.39
C ASP A 145 6.31 -10.28 -16.88
N ASN A 146 5.90 -9.33 -16.04
CA ASN A 146 5.04 -8.20 -16.46
C ASN A 146 5.34 -6.94 -15.64
N PHE A 147 4.49 -5.91 -15.76
CA PHE A 147 4.69 -4.59 -15.17
C PHE A 147 3.85 -4.33 -13.91
N PHE A 148 3.20 -5.37 -13.37
CA PHE A 148 2.37 -5.26 -12.18
C PHE A 148 3.15 -5.64 -10.92
N PHE A 149 2.60 -5.24 -9.77
CA PHE A 149 3.07 -5.77 -8.50
C PHE A 149 2.62 -7.23 -8.37
N LYS A 150 3.56 -8.12 -8.05
CA LYS A 150 3.30 -9.50 -7.63
C LYS A 150 2.76 -9.54 -6.20
N SER A 151 3.18 -8.56 -5.40
CA SER A 151 2.72 -8.38 -4.04
C SER A 151 2.68 -6.92 -3.67
N PHE A 152 1.70 -6.56 -2.85
CA PHE A 152 1.53 -5.21 -2.35
C PHE A 152 1.16 -5.24 -0.88
N GLY A 153 2.03 -4.68 -0.06
CA GLY A 153 1.88 -4.65 1.38
C GLY A 153 2.01 -3.24 1.94
N PHE A 154 1.57 -3.10 3.19
CA PHE A 154 1.53 -1.84 3.90
C PHE A 154 2.46 -1.85 5.10
N LEU A 155 3.02 -0.69 5.40
CA LEU A 155 3.85 -0.44 6.56
C LEU A 155 3.05 0.32 7.61
N VAL A 156 3.17 -0.10 8.85
CA VAL A 156 2.63 0.61 10.00
C VAL A 156 3.74 1.04 10.95
N LYS A 157 3.51 2.19 11.57
CA LYS A 157 4.27 2.72 12.68
C LYS A 157 3.64 2.24 13.98
N THR A 158 4.42 1.56 14.80
CA THR A 158 4.07 1.28 16.20
C THR A 158 4.79 2.28 17.12
N PRO A 159 4.08 2.95 18.06
CA PRO A 159 4.68 3.78 19.09
C PRO A 159 5.78 3.03 19.84
N ARG A 160 6.88 3.71 20.17
CA ARG A 160 7.88 3.15 21.08
C ARG A 160 7.24 3.12 22.47
N ARG A 161 7.26 1.95 23.11
CA ARG A 161 6.88 1.80 24.53
C ARG A 161 7.90 2.49 25.41
#